data_AF-A0A1M6JRL8-F1
#
_entry.id   AF-A0A1M6JRL8-F1
#
_cell.length_a   1.000
_cell.length_b   1.000
_cell.length_c   1.000
_cell.angle_alpha   90.00
_cell.angle_beta   90.00
_cell.angle_gamma   90.00
#
_symmetry.space_group_name_H-M   'P 1'
#
loop_
_entity.id
_entity.type
_entity.pdbx_description
1 polymer ?
#
loop_
_entity_poly.entity_id
_entity_poly.type
_entity_poly.pdbx_seq_one_letter_code
_entity_poly.pdbx_strand_id
1 'polypeptide(L)' 'MQSITIFNDFTHPLYYLPGRENITVQLTLYNFSSQFLSQMNLLFMNILMITIPPFFVFVFFNRQIVAGMTSGAVKG' A
#
# COMPACT_ATOMS: atom_id res chain seq x y z
N MET A 1 2.80 7.89 -10.87
CA MET A 1 2.32 6.49 -10.86
C MET A 1 3.30 5.53 -10.17
N GLN A 2 4.61 5.63 -10.43
CA GLN A 2 5.63 4.74 -9.85
C GLN A 2 5.61 4.64 -8.31
N SER A 3 5.35 5.74 -7.59
CA SER A 3 5.32 5.73 -6.12
C SER A 3 4.17 4.91 -5.54
N ILE A 4 3.00 4.89 -6.20
CA ILE A 4 1.84 4.09 -5.76
C ILE A 4 2.11 2.61 -6.01
N THR A 5 2.73 2.26 -7.14
CA THR A 5 3.08 0.87 -7.44
C THR A 5 4.14 0.33 -6.48
N ILE A 6 5.13 1.15 -6.10
CA ILE A 6 6.13 0.78 -5.07
C ILE A 6 5.46 0.62 -3.70
N PHE A 7 4.57 1.54 -3.32
CA PHE A 7 3.86 1.42 -2.06
C PHE A 7 3.00 0.16 -1.99
N ASN A 8 2.38 -0.27 -3.08
CA ASN A 8 1.55 -1.50 -3.08
C ASN A 8 2.34 -2.78 -3.36
N ASP A 9 3.67 -2.71 -3.40
CA ASP A 9 4.52 -3.85 -3.73
C ASP A 9 4.66 -4.81 -2.55
N PHE A 10 4.20 -6.04 -2.75
CA PHE A 10 4.30 -7.12 -1.76
C PHE A 10 5.48 -8.06 -2.06
N THR A 11 5.73 -8.33 -3.34
CA THR A 11 6.58 -9.44 -3.78
C THR A 11 8.05 -9.12 -3.54
N HIS A 12 8.52 -7.93 -3.92
CA HIS A 12 9.95 -7.61 -3.78
C HIS A 12 10.39 -7.52 -2.31
N PRO A 13 9.64 -6.89 -1.40
CA PRO A 13 9.97 -6.91 0.03
C PRO A 13 10.03 -8.32 0.62
N LEU A 14 9.14 -9.22 0.19
CA LEU A 14 9.10 -10.59 0.71
C LEU A 14 10.40 -11.36 0.45
N TYR A 15 11.00 -11.17 -0.73
CA TYR A 15 12.20 -11.91 -1.13
C TYR A 15 13.51 -11.18 -0.79
N TYR A 16 13.52 -9.85 -0.83
CA TYR A 16 14.77 -9.07 -0.75
C TYR A 16 14.95 -8.30 0.56
N LEU A 17 13.92 -8.20 1.40
CA LEU A 17 13.97 -7.51 2.70
C LEU A 17 13.65 -8.46 3.87
N PRO A 18 14.48 -9.50 4.10
CA PRO A 18 14.28 -10.39 5.23
C PRO A 18 14.57 -9.67 6.56
N GLY A 19 13.87 -10.10 7.61
CA GLY A 19 14.07 -9.63 8.99
C GLY A 19 13.05 -8.60 9.46
N ARG A 20 12.88 -8.51 10.79
CA ARG A 20 11.86 -7.65 11.43
C ARG A 20 12.06 -6.16 11.19
N GLU A 21 13.29 -5.73 10.94
CA GLU A 21 13.65 -4.32 10.80
C GLU A 21 13.24 -3.73 9.44
N ASN A 22 13.06 -4.58 8.42
CA ASN A 22 12.76 -4.16 7.05
C ASN A 22 11.34 -4.54 6.60
N ILE A 23 10.44 -4.80 7.54
CA ILE A 23 9.05 -5.16 7.25
C ILE A 23 8.30 -3.97 6.65
N THR A 24 7.70 -4.19 5.49
CA THR A 24 6.76 -3.24 4.88
C THR A 24 5.34 -3.49 5.37
N VAL A 25 4.48 -2.48 5.28
CA VAL A 25 3.08 -2.62 5.71
C VAL A 25 2.30 -3.62 4.83
N GLN A 26 2.77 -3.89 3.61
CA GLN A 26 2.22 -4.91 2.72
C GLN A 26 2.49 -6.30 3.26
N LEU A 27 3.69 -6.54 3.82
CA LEU A 27 4.05 -7.81 4.45
C LEU A 27 3.26 -8.06 5.74
N THR A 28 2.85 -7.00 6.47
CA THR A 28 2.12 -7.19 7.72
C THR A 28 0.74 -7.81 7.54
N LEU A 29 0.11 -7.62 6.38
CA LEU A 29 -1.17 -8.24 6.03
C LEU A 29 -1.09 -9.78 6.05
N TYR A 30 0.06 -10.33 5.65
CA TYR A 30 0.27 -11.77 5.61
C TYR A 30 0.40 -12.41 7.00
N ASN A 31 0.74 -11.63 8.04
CA ASN A 31 0.80 -12.14 9.41
C ASN A 31 -0.58 -12.52 9.97
N PHE A 32 -1.65 -11.88 9.49
CA PHE A 32 -3.02 -12.11 9.96
C PHE A 32 -3.81 -13.06 9.05
N SER A 33 -3.24 -13.45 7.91
CA SER A 33 -3.80 -14.36 6.92
C SER A 33 -2.95 -15.63 6.85
N SER A 34 -3.37 -16.70 7.54
CA SER A 34 -2.68 -17.99 7.52
C SER A 34 -3.49 -19.04 6.75
N GLN A 35 -2.80 -20.07 6.26
CA GLN A 35 -3.39 -21.24 5.59
C GLN A 35 -4.41 -21.99 6.47
N PHE A 36 -4.27 -21.92 7.80
CA PHE A 36 -5.10 -22.67 8.74
C PHE A 36 -6.16 -21.82 9.44
N LEU A 37 -5.79 -20.64 9.94
CA LEU A 37 -6.69 -19.73 10.65
C LEU A 37 -6.34 -18.28 10.30
N SER A 38 -7.30 -17.56 9.73
CA SER A 38 -7.17 -16.13 9.44
C SER A 38 -7.90 -15.30 10.48
N GLN A 39 -7.19 -14.34 11.08
CA GLN A 39 -7.74 -13.44 12.09
C GLN A 39 -8.37 -12.22 11.40
N MET A 40 -9.58 -12.40 10.86
CA MET A 40 -10.27 -11.38 10.07
C MET A 40 -10.36 -10.01 10.77
N ASN A 41 -10.68 -9.98 12.07
CA ASN A 41 -10.77 -8.73 12.82
C ASN A 41 -9.45 -7.93 12.81
N LEU A 42 -8.32 -8.62 12.99
CA LEU A 42 -7.01 -7.98 12.97
C LEU A 42 -6.58 -7.60 11.57
N LEU A 43 -6.89 -8.43 10.58
CA LEU A 43 -6.62 -8.14 9.17
C LEU A 43 -7.34 -6.86 8.72
N PHE A 44 -8.64 -6.72 9.02
CA PHE A 44 -9.39 -5.51 8.68
C PHE A 44 -8.86 -4.27 9.40
N MET A 45 -8.50 -4.37 10.68
CA MET A 45 -7.85 -3.26 11.39
C MET A 45 -6.52 -2.87 10.74
N ASN A 46 -5.72 -3.85 10.31
CA ASN A 46 -4.46 -3.59 9.63
C ASN A 46 -4.67 -2.91 8.27
N ILE A 47 -5.66 -3.35 7.48
CA ILE A 47 -6.05 -2.70 6.21
C ILE A 47 -6.47 -1.24 6.45
N LEU A 48 -7.27 -0.99 7.49
CA LEU A 48 -7.71 0.36 7.84
C LEU A 48 -6.51 1.25 8.15
N MET A 49 -5.56 0.78 8.97
CA MET A 49 -4.32 1.51 9.29
C MET A 49 -3.47 1.80 8.04
N ILE A 50 -3.35 0.84 7.11
CA ILE A 50 -2.59 1.01 5.86
C ILE A 50 -3.23 2.05 4.94
N THR A 51 -4.55 2.19 4.99
CA THR A 51 -5.31 3.10 4.11
C THR A 51 -5.24 4.55 4.59
N ILE A 52 -4.96 4.79 5.87
CA ILE A 52 -4.92 6.14 6.45
C ILE A 52 -3.88 7.06 5.77
N PRO A 53 -2.58 6.69 5.63
CA PRO A 53 -1.60 7.55 4.99
C PRO A 53 -1.92 7.94 3.54
N PRO A 54 -2.25 7.00 2.61
CA PRO A 54 -2.60 7.39 1.24
C PRO A 54 -3.90 8.18 1.18
N PHE A 55 -4.85 7.95 2.09
CA PHE A 55 -6.05 8.77 2.20
C PHE A 55 -5.72 10.23 2.53
N PHE A 56 -4.84 10.47 3.51
CA PHE A 56 -4.41 11.84 3.83
C PHE A 56 -3.66 12.50 2.66
N VAL A 57 -2.73 11.78 2.03
CA VAL A 57 -2.05 12.28 0.83
C VAL A 57 -3.07 12.66 -0.25
N PHE A 58 -4.09 11.85 -0.47
CA PHE A 58 -5.14 12.18 -1.42
C PHE A 58 -5.93 13.43 -1.00
N VAL A 59 -6.35 13.56 0.26
CA VAL A 59 -7.10 14.74 0.73
C VAL A 59 -6.32 16.04 0.51
N PHE A 60 -5.02 16.06 0.80
CA PHE A 60 -4.20 17.27 0.65
C PHE A 60 -3.77 17.55 -0.80
N PHE A 61 -3.55 16.51 -1.60
CA PHE A 61 -2.97 16.63 -2.94
C PHE A 61 -3.94 16.25 -4.07
N ASN A 62 -5.24 16.08 -3.79
CA ASN A 62 -6.24 15.60 -4.77
C ASN A 62 -6.16 16.33 -6.12
N ARG A 63 -6.08 17.67 -6.10
CA ARG A 63 -6.08 18.51 -7.30
C ARG A 63 -4.81 18.33 -8.13
N GLN A 64 -3.66 18.13 -7.48
CA GLN A 64 -2.37 17.89 -8.16
C GLN A 64 -2.32 16.48 -8.74
N ILE A 65 -2.84 15.49 -8.01
CA ILE A 65 -2.97 14.11 -8.48
C ILE A 65 -3.88 14.07 -9.73
N VAL A 66 -5.06 14.68 -9.66
CA VAL A 66 -6.01 14.73 -10.79
C VAL A 66 -5.43 15.47 -12.00
N ALA A 67 -4.80 16.63 -11.79
CA ALA A 67 -4.14 17.37 -12.87
C ALA A 67 -2.96 16.59 -13.50
N GLY A 68 -2.20 15.84 -12.70
CA GLY A 68 -1.12 14.98 -13.19
C GLY A 68 -1.62 13.80 -14.03
N MET A 69 -2.78 13.23 -13.69
CA MET A 69 -3.40 12.16 -14.49
C MET A 69 -3.91 12.68 -15.83
N THR A 70 -4.53 13.86 -15.88
CA THR A 70 -5.05 14.44 -17.14
C THR A 70 -3.93 15.00 -18.01
N SER A 71 -2.90 15.62 -17.43
CA SER A 71 -1.75 16.16 -18.20
C SER A 71 -0.93 15.07 -18.89
N GLY A 72 -0.91 13.84 -18.37
CA GLY A 72 -0.27 12.69 -19.02
C GLY A 72 -1.12 12.06 -20.12
N ALA A 73 -2.43 12.31 -20.14
CA ALA A 73 -3.36 11.70 -21.10
C ALA A 73 -3.45 12.43 -22.45
N VAL A 74 -2.99 13.68 -22.55
CA VAL A 74 -3.10 14.51 -23.78
C VAL A 74 -1.81 14.54 -24.61
N LYS A 75 -0.77 13.77 -24.25
CA LYS A 75 0.47 13.63 -25.02
C LYS A 75 0.66 12.20 -25.56
N GLY A 76 -0.44 11.53 -25.87
CA GLY A 76 -0.50 10.36 -26.75
C GLY A 76 -1.12 10.74 -28.08
#